data_AF-F0JA88-F1
#
_entry.id   AF-F0JA88-F1
#
_cell.length_a   1.000
_cell.length_b   1.000
_cell.length_c   1.000
_cell.angle_alpha   90.00
_cell.angle_beta   90.00
_cell.angle_gamma   90.00
#
_symmetry.space_group_name_H-M   'P 1'
#
loop_
_entity.id
_entity.type
_entity.pdbx_description
1 polymer ?
#
loop_
_entity_poly.entity_id
_entity_poly.type
_entity_poly.pdbx_seq_one_letter_code
_entity_poly.pdbx_strand_id
1 'polypeptide(L)'
;MSYKFTFAVSPRPCKICAFLAFSFFFLLVVSPSNCWAGKKVKLKDVQVLTLRQGEYTTGRRSSPVPQLQCLGGSAGCGNAPSVVQCYNRGS
;
A
#
# COMPACT_ATOMS: atom_id res chain seq x y z
N MET A 1 -42.07 36.27 18.71
CA MET A 1 -41.25 36.91 19.76
C MET A 1 -40.08 36.01 20.11
N SER A 2 -38.87 36.55 19.97
CA SER A 2 -37.58 35.88 20.21
C SER A 2 -37.36 35.59 21.69
N TYR A 3 -37.15 34.32 22.07
CA TYR A 3 -36.45 34.02 23.31
C TYR A 3 -34.97 33.81 22.96
N LYS A 4 -34.16 34.80 23.32
CA LYS A 4 -32.71 34.78 23.15
C LYS A 4 -32.15 33.95 24.30
N PHE A 5 -31.92 32.67 24.07
CA PHE A 5 -31.23 31.80 25.04
C PHE A 5 -29.74 32.12 24.97
N THR A 6 -29.35 33.20 25.64
CA THR A 6 -27.96 33.58 25.84
C THR A 6 -27.32 32.52 26.74
N PHE A 7 -26.59 31.57 26.13
CA PHE A 7 -25.68 30.71 26.87
C PHE A 7 -24.68 31.58 27.63
N ALA A 8 -24.84 31.66 28.94
CA ALA A 8 -23.87 32.29 29.83
C ALA A 8 -22.60 31.41 29.85
N VAL A 9 -21.73 31.58 28.86
CA VAL A 9 -20.37 31.05 28.88
C VAL A 9 -19.59 31.91 29.88
N SER A 10 -19.73 31.59 31.16
CA SER A 10 -18.88 32.19 32.19
C SER A 10 -17.43 31.66 32.02
N PRO A 11 -16.42 32.56 31.96
CA PRO A 11 -15.07 32.22 31.57
C PRO A 11 -14.26 31.91 32.83
N ARG A 12 -14.22 30.64 33.22
CA ARG A 12 -13.12 30.16 34.05
C ARG A 12 -12.44 29.08 33.26
N PRO A 13 -11.20 29.28 32.77
CA PRO A 13 -10.47 28.18 32.18
C PRO A 13 -10.18 27.20 33.32
N CYS A 14 -11.07 26.22 33.50
CA CYS A 14 -10.73 25.02 34.22
C CYS A 14 -9.53 24.47 33.46
N LYS A 15 -8.34 24.62 34.05
CA LYS A 15 -7.07 24.26 33.41
C LYS A 15 -7.16 22.83 32.86
N ILE A 16 -7.86 21.95 33.58
CA ILE A 16 -8.17 20.57 33.21
C ILE A 16 -8.96 20.49 31.89
N CYS A 17 -10.05 21.25 31.73
CA CYS A 17 -10.82 21.25 30.49
C CYS A 17 -10.02 21.77 29.29
N ALA A 18 -9.17 22.78 29.51
CA ALA A 18 -8.27 23.29 28.48
C ALA A 18 -7.17 22.28 28.11
N PHE A 19 -6.60 21.57 29.10
CA PHE A 19 -5.61 20.51 28.89
C PHE A 19 -6.20 19.30 28.16
N LEU A 20 -7.42 18.87 28.51
CA LEU A 20 -8.10 17.76 27.85
C LEU A 20 -8.44 18.10 26.39
N ALA A 21 -8.92 19.32 26.13
CA ALA A 21 -9.17 19.79 24.77
C ALA A 21 -7.88 19.87 23.94
N PHE A 22 -6.78 20.35 24.53
CA PHE A 22 -5.49 20.45 23.85
C PHE A 22 -4.86 19.08 23.58
N SER A 23 -4.95 18.14 24.52
CA SER A 23 -4.49 16.76 24.35
C SER A 23 -5.30 16.02 23.26
N PHE A 24 -6.62 16.19 23.23
CA PHE A 24 -7.47 15.61 22.19
C PHE A 24 -7.17 16.20 20.81
N PHE A 25 -6.92 17.51 20.73
CA PHE A 25 -6.50 18.17 19.49
C PHE A 25 -5.14 17.66 18.99
N PHE A 26 -4.19 17.42 19.89
CA PHE A 26 -2.86 16.90 19.53
C PHE A 26 -2.93 15.45 18.99
N LEU A 27 -3.80 14.61 19.55
CA LEU A 27 -4.03 13.25 19.06
C LEU A 27 -4.69 13.20 17.67
N LEU A 28 -5.55 14.17 17.33
CA LEU A 28 -6.16 14.26 16.00
C LEU A 28 -5.18 14.76 14.93
N VAL A 29 -4.26 15.65 15.30
CA VAL A 29 -3.29 16.26 14.36
C VAL A 29 -2.14 15.30 14.04
N VAL A 30 -1.72 14.47 15.00
CA VAL A 30 -0.63 13.49 14.81
C VAL A 30 -1.21 12.17 14.31
N SER A 31 -1.70 12.16 13.08
CA SER A 31 -1.97 10.90 12.37
C SER A 31 -0.64 10.34 11.85
N PRO A 32 -0.15 9.17 12.31
CA PRO A 32 1.03 8.55 11.72
C PRO A 32 0.70 8.11 10.29
N SER A 33 1.19 8.85 9.31
CA SER A 33 1.16 8.46 7.90
C SER A 33 2.14 7.32 7.66
N ASN A 34 1.71 6.09 7.94
CA ASN A 34 2.48 4.90 7.61
C ASN A 34 2.45 4.71 6.09
N CYS A 35 3.38 5.36 5.39
CA CYS A 35 3.58 5.16 3.97
C CYS A 35 4.06 3.72 3.76
N TRP A 36 3.15 2.84 3.29
CA TRP A 36 3.44 1.44 3.04
C TRP A 36 4.59 1.31 2.04
N ALA A 37 5.79 1.02 2.54
CA ALA A 37 6.92 0.64 1.70
C ALA A 37 6.69 -0.80 1.22
N GLY A 38 6.49 -0.98 -0.08
CA GLY A 38 6.39 -2.32 -0.68
C GLY A 38 7.64 -3.16 -0.40
N LYS A 39 7.51 -4.49 -0.42
CA LYS A 39 8.64 -5.42 -0.26
C LYS A 39 9.68 -5.15 -1.35
N LYS A 40 10.94 -4.96 -0.96
CA LYS A 40 12.07 -4.71 -1.87
C LYS A 40 13.12 -5.80 -1.65
N VAL A 41 13.60 -6.37 -2.74
CA VAL A 41 14.69 -7.35 -2.77
C VAL A 41 15.66 -6.89 -3.85
N LYS A 42 16.98 -7.05 -3.63
CA LYS A 42 17.96 -6.76 -4.67
C LYS A 42 17.87 -7.84 -5.75
N LEU A 43 17.90 -7.45 -7.02
CA LEU A 43 17.79 -8.43 -8.12
C LEU A 43 18.90 -9.50 -8.07
N LYS A 44 20.11 -9.13 -7.65
CA LYS A 44 21.23 -10.08 -7.48
C LYS A 44 20.98 -11.15 -6.41
N ASP A 45 20.15 -10.85 -5.40
CA ASP A 45 19.86 -11.79 -4.31
C ASP A 45 18.72 -12.76 -4.67
N VAL A 46 18.05 -12.55 -5.83
CA VAL A 46 17.01 -13.45 -6.33
C VAL A 46 17.70 -14.63 -7.03
N GLN A 47 17.55 -15.82 -6.45
CA GLN A 47 18.15 -17.04 -6.98
C GLN A 47 17.27 -17.72 -8.04
N VAL A 48 15.97 -17.85 -7.77
CA VAL A 48 15.02 -18.56 -8.64
C VAL A 48 13.70 -17.78 -8.72
N LEU A 49 13.14 -17.68 -9.93
CA LEU A 49 11.80 -17.19 -10.21
C LEU A 49 10.96 -18.35 -10.73
N THR A 50 9.81 -18.58 -10.09
CA THR A 50 8.78 -19.49 -10.59
C THR A 50 7.66 -18.65 -11.19
N LEU A 51 7.45 -18.77 -12.50
CA LEU A 51 6.43 -18.02 -13.24
C LEU A 51 5.28 -18.96 -13.57
N ARG A 52 4.05 -18.47 -13.39
CA ARG A 52 2.83 -19.27 -13.59
C ARG A 52 1.92 -18.62 -14.63
N GLN A 53 1.31 -19.45 -15.47
CA GLN A 53 0.30 -19.01 -16.42
C GLN A 53 -0.95 -18.51 -15.70
N GLY A 54 -1.48 -17.37 -16.16
CA GLY A 54 -2.67 -16.73 -15.56
C GLY A 54 -2.38 -15.85 -14.34
N GLU A 55 -1.16 -15.87 -13.80
CA GLU A 55 -0.74 -14.96 -12.74
C GLU A 55 -0.16 -13.65 -13.30
N TYR A 56 -0.23 -12.60 -12.48
CA TYR A 56 0.25 -11.26 -12.82
C TYR A 56 1.39 -10.81 -11.89
N THR A 57 2.22 -9.91 -12.39
CA THR A 57 3.32 -9.30 -11.64
C THR A 57 2.82 -8.18 -10.73
N THR A 58 3.52 -7.97 -9.60
CA THR A 58 3.20 -6.89 -8.67
C THR A 58 3.89 -5.59 -9.11
N GLY A 59 3.25 -4.82 -9.99
CA GLY A 59 3.72 -3.51 -10.45
C GLY A 59 3.27 -2.37 -9.52
N ARG A 60 4.21 -1.60 -8.95
CA ARG A 60 3.89 -0.36 -8.20
C ARG A 60 3.92 0.89 -9.08
N ARG A 61 4.87 0.95 -10.02
CA ARG A 61 5.06 2.11 -10.93
C ARG A 61 4.47 1.88 -12.32
N SER A 62 4.07 0.65 -12.63
CA SER A 62 3.50 0.22 -13.89
C SER A 62 2.26 -0.63 -13.61
N SER A 63 1.42 -0.80 -14.63
CA SER A 63 0.33 -1.78 -14.56
C SER A 63 0.89 -3.20 -14.38
N PRO A 64 0.18 -4.08 -13.66
CA PRO A 64 0.48 -5.50 -13.62
C PRO A 64 0.52 -6.10 -15.03
N VAL A 65 1.54 -6.90 -15.32
CA VAL A 65 1.66 -7.67 -16.57
C VAL A 65 1.60 -9.18 -16.27
N PRO A 66 1.16 -10.02 -17.22
CA PRO A 66 1.20 -11.47 -17.05
C PRO A 66 2.61 -11.96 -16.73
N GLN A 67 2.75 -12.88 -15.77
CA GLN A 67 4.04 -13.46 -15.41
C GLN A 67 4.62 -14.33 -16.53
N LEU A 68 3.74 -15.05 -17.25
CA LEU A 68 4.10 -15.96 -18.32
C LEU A 68 3.16 -15.74 -19.51
N GLN A 69 3.74 -15.48 -20.68
CA GLN A 69 2.98 -15.27 -21.92
C GLN A 69 3.72 -15.92 -23.10
N CYS A 70 2.99 -16.73 -23.87
CA CYS A 70 3.48 -17.25 -25.14
C CYS A 70 3.24 -16.22 -26.24
N LEU A 71 4.31 -15.78 -26.91
CA LEU A 71 4.25 -14.76 -27.95
C LEU A 71 4.24 -15.34 -29.38
N GLY A 72 4.47 -16.66 -29.54
CA GLY A 72 4.50 -17.35 -30.83
C GLY A 72 5.75 -18.20 -31.01
N GLY A 73 6.02 -18.61 -32.25
CA GLY A 73 7.12 -19.50 -32.65
C GLY A 73 6.68 -20.49 -33.73
N SER A 74 7.62 -21.18 -34.38
CA SER A 74 7.31 -22.14 -35.46
C SER A 74 6.38 -23.28 -35.02
N ALA A 75 6.35 -23.60 -33.72
CA ALA A 75 5.47 -24.63 -33.13
C ALA A 75 4.16 -24.06 -32.54
N GLY A 76 3.96 -22.75 -32.56
CA GLY A 76 2.79 -22.09 -31.95
C GLY A 76 2.72 -22.19 -30.42
N CYS A 77 1.55 -21.86 -29.86
CA CYS A 77 1.30 -21.80 -28.41
C CYS A 77 0.37 -22.89 -27.87
N GLY A 78 0.06 -23.93 -28.67
CA GLY A 78 -0.91 -24.97 -28.29
C GLY A 78 -0.48 -25.82 -27.09
N ASN A 79 0.82 -26.02 -26.91
CA ASN A 79 1.41 -26.80 -25.82
C ASN A 79 2.36 -25.95 -24.95
N ALA A 80 1.97 -24.71 -24.64
CA ALA A 80 2.76 -23.85 -23.77
C ALA A 80 2.77 -24.39 -22.32
N PRO A 81 3.90 -24.34 -21.60
CA PRO A 81 3.97 -24.79 -20.22
C PRO A 81 3.17 -23.86 -19.30
N SER A 82 2.52 -24.44 -18.29
CA SER A 82 1.78 -23.68 -17.28
C SER A 82 2.68 -23.08 -16.20
N VAL A 83 3.86 -23.66 -15.98
CA VAL A 83 4.84 -23.22 -14.98
C VAL A 83 6.25 -23.28 -15.56
N VAL A 84 7.03 -22.23 -15.36
CA VAL A 84 8.45 -22.16 -15.75
C VAL A 84 9.28 -21.73 -14.55
N GLN A 85 10.44 -22.34 -14.38
CA GLN A 85 11.42 -21.94 -13.37
C GLN A 85 12.66 -21.37 -14.05
N CYS A 86 13.01 -20.15 -13.67
CA CYS A 86 14.20 -19.44 -14.13
C CYS A 86 15.16 -19.29 -12.97
N TYR A 87 16.44 -19.62 -13.15
CA TYR A 87 17.48 -19.37 -12.16
C TYR A 87 18.37 -18.22 -12.61
N ASN A 88 18.81 -17.42 -11.64
CA ASN A 88 19.73 -16.31 -11.88
C ASN A 88 21.16 -16.85 -12.05
N ARG A 89 21.78 -16.58 -13.21
CA ARG A 89 23.17 -16.99 -13.50
C ARG A 89 24.21 -15.94 -13.12
N GLY A 90 23.80 -14.73 -12.73
CA GLY A 90 24.68 -13.61 -12.39
C GLY A 90 24.66 -13.25 -10.91
N SER A 91 24.34 -14.21 -10.06
CA SER A 91 24.37 -14.09 -8.59
C SER A 91 25.79 -13.86 -8.07
#